data_AF-A0A415JJ93-F1
#
_entry.id   AF-A0A415JJ93-F1
#
_cell.length_a   1.000
_cell.length_b   1.000
_cell.length_c   1.000
_cell.angle_alpha   90.00
_cell.angle_beta   90.00
_cell.angle_gamma   90.00
#
_symmetry.space_group_name_H-M   'P 1'
#
loop_
_entity.id
_entity.type
_entity.pdbx_description
1 polymer ?
#
loop_
_entity_poly.entity_id
_entity_poly.type
_entity_poly.pdbx_seq_one_letter_code
_entity_poly.pdbx_strand_id
1 'polypeptide(L)'
;MSSAELYGVAYYRGEKIATYGEDDGTDRKTLDLQTPVLLDPTRHSSKPTGGEVAAISRRIIQPANLYRPNVETLAKAISCGYTVCGGICVGKRSPNCWKSQQVWCIDIDNDAATKERGYDPLPYTEAVLRAFRANLPLVISYLTFSSSPDPYAPADSERYRLMFRRGTETSDPEEAAAFGAALLATYPEADQSTAQSNRLFFGTDKEVIAWNRPLV
;
A
#
# COMPACT_ATOMS: atom_id res chain seq x y z
N MET A 1 0.90 -12.63 -21.97
CA MET A 1 0.56 -11.30 -21.43
C MET A 1 0.49 -10.36 -22.61
N SER A 2 -0.70 -9.86 -22.92
CA SER A 2 -0.83 -8.83 -23.96
C SER A 2 -0.41 -7.48 -23.35
N SER A 3 0.12 -6.57 -24.16
CA SER A 3 0.60 -5.25 -23.72
C SER A 3 -0.47 -4.36 -23.05
N ALA A 4 -1.75 -4.76 -23.11
CA ALA A 4 -2.89 -4.03 -22.55
C ALA A 4 -3.10 -4.23 -21.03
N GLU A 5 -2.25 -5.00 -20.32
CA GLU A 5 -2.54 -5.44 -18.95
C GLU A 5 -1.87 -4.61 -17.83
N LEU A 6 -1.06 -3.60 -18.17
CA LEU A 6 -0.12 -2.91 -17.27
C LEU A 6 -0.30 -1.38 -17.31
N TYR A 7 -1.54 -0.90 -17.17
CA TYR A 7 -1.79 0.54 -17.09
C TYR A 7 -1.61 1.08 -15.66
N GLY A 8 -0.85 2.17 -15.54
CA GLY A 8 -0.64 2.85 -14.26
C GLY A 8 -0.37 4.34 -14.41
N VAL A 9 -0.71 5.12 -13.38
CA VAL A 9 -0.46 6.56 -13.32
C VAL A 9 0.50 6.86 -12.18
N ALA A 10 1.59 7.54 -12.50
CA ALA A 10 2.62 7.92 -11.55
C ALA A 10 2.35 9.29 -10.94
N TYR A 11 2.55 9.39 -9.62
CA TYR A 11 2.42 10.60 -8.85
C TYR A 11 3.68 10.91 -8.05
N TYR A 12 4.04 12.18 -8.00
CA TYR A 12 5.11 12.70 -7.15
C TYR A 12 4.66 14.02 -6.51
N ARG A 13 4.68 14.08 -5.18
CA ARG A 13 4.21 15.27 -4.41
C ARG A 13 2.82 15.75 -4.83
N GLY A 14 1.92 14.81 -5.14
CA GLY A 14 0.53 15.05 -5.52
C GLY A 14 0.32 15.34 -7.01
N GLU A 15 1.40 15.56 -7.77
CA GLU A 15 1.34 15.86 -9.20
C GLU A 15 1.49 14.59 -10.03
N LYS A 16 0.73 14.49 -11.12
CA LYS A 16 0.89 13.42 -12.11
C LYS A 16 2.19 13.66 -12.89
N ILE A 17 3.08 12.67 -12.93
CA ILE A 17 4.37 12.79 -13.62
C ILE A 17 4.53 11.86 -14.82
N ALA A 18 3.81 10.73 -14.85
CA ALA A 18 3.88 9.77 -15.95
C ALA A 18 2.62 8.92 -16.07
N THR A 19 2.52 8.19 -17.17
CA THR A 19 1.56 7.11 -17.39
C THR A 19 2.32 5.94 -18.00
N TYR A 20 2.06 4.75 -17.48
CA TYR A 20 2.64 3.49 -17.93
C TYR A 20 1.54 2.68 -18.62
N GLY A 21 1.89 1.98 -19.71
CA GLY A 21 0.94 1.19 -20.50
C GLY A 21 -0.01 2.05 -21.34
N GLU A 22 -0.86 1.35 -22.11
CA GLU A 22 -1.93 1.98 -22.88
C GLU A 22 -3.21 2.00 -22.04
N ASP A 23 -3.97 3.09 -22.10
CA ASP A 23 -5.29 3.16 -21.47
C ASP A 23 -6.21 2.16 -22.17
N ASP A 24 -6.66 1.15 -21.43
CA ASP A 24 -7.55 0.12 -21.94
C ASP A 24 -9.03 0.56 -21.96
N GLY A 25 -9.30 1.80 -21.54
CA GLY A 25 -10.65 2.35 -21.47
C GLY A 25 -11.47 1.82 -20.30
N THR A 26 -10.84 1.16 -19.31
CA THR A 26 -11.52 0.69 -18.09
C THR A 26 -12.23 1.85 -17.37
N ASP A 27 -13.51 1.66 -17.04
CA ASP A 27 -14.28 2.63 -16.27
C ASP A 27 -13.67 2.80 -14.87
N ARG A 28 -13.00 3.93 -14.67
CA ARG A 28 -12.27 4.23 -13.43
C ARG A 28 -13.15 4.31 -12.20
N LYS A 29 -14.48 4.36 -12.34
CA LYS A 29 -15.42 4.18 -11.21
C LYS A 29 -15.23 2.83 -10.52
N THR A 30 -14.79 1.79 -11.24
CA THR A 30 -14.50 0.51 -10.61
C THR A 30 -13.29 0.59 -9.67
N LEU A 31 -12.45 1.62 -9.75
CA LEU A 31 -11.30 1.85 -8.85
C LEU A 31 -11.65 2.65 -7.59
N ASP A 32 -12.89 3.11 -7.43
CA ASP A 32 -13.29 3.84 -6.23
C ASP A 32 -13.21 2.95 -4.99
N LEU A 33 -12.63 3.46 -3.90
CA LEU A 33 -12.75 2.80 -2.61
C LEU A 33 -14.13 3.14 -2.04
N GLN A 34 -14.94 2.12 -1.84
CA GLN A 34 -16.27 2.25 -1.25
C GLN A 34 -16.16 2.41 0.28
N THR A 35 -15.12 1.81 0.86
CA THR A 35 -14.78 1.93 2.26
C THR A 35 -13.75 3.04 2.45
N PRO A 36 -13.96 3.95 3.41
CA PRO A 36 -12.94 4.94 3.75
C PRO A 36 -11.68 4.29 4.32
N VAL A 37 -10.59 5.03 4.29
CA VAL A 37 -9.36 4.74 5.01
C VAL A 37 -9.17 5.78 6.11
N LEU A 38 -8.31 5.48 7.10
CA LEU A 38 -7.86 6.53 8.00
C LEU A 38 -6.61 7.19 7.41
N LEU A 39 -6.64 8.50 7.21
CA LEU A 39 -5.52 9.28 6.68
C LEU A 39 -5.06 10.27 7.74
N ASP A 40 -3.79 10.22 8.13
CA ASP A 40 -3.24 11.22 9.04
C ASP A 40 -3.21 12.59 8.34
N PRO A 41 -3.69 13.67 8.96
CA PRO A 41 -3.75 14.98 8.31
C PRO A 41 -2.38 15.69 8.25
N THR A 42 -1.33 15.11 8.81
CA THR A 42 0.03 15.66 8.77
C THR A 42 0.87 14.90 7.76
N ARG A 43 1.45 15.64 6.82
CA ARG A 43 2.45 15.12 5.88
C ARG A 43 3.82 15.04 6.52
N HIS A 44 4.61 14.07 6.12
CA HIS A 44 6.02 13.95 6.51
C HIS A 44 6.92 13.95 5.28
N SER A 45 8.06 14.60 5.36
CA SER A 45 9.10 14.59 4.31
C SER A 45 10.15 13.50 4.53
N SER A 46 10.04 12.74 5.61
CA SER A 46 10.94 11.66 5.99
C SER A 46 10.18 10.61 6.81
N LYS A 47 10.76 9.42 6.98
CA LYS A 47 10.14 8.34 7.77
C LYS A 47 9.84 8.82 9.21
N PRO A 48 8.58 8.78 9.67
CA PRO A 48 8.25 9.08 11.05
C PRO A 48 8.91 8.08 12.01
N THR A 49 9.37 8.55 13.17
CA THR A 49 10.02 7.70 14.19
C THR A 49 9.49 7.96 15.60
N GLY A 50 9.59 6.96 16.48
CA GLY A 50 9.33 7.09 17.92
C GLY A 50 8.07 7.89 18.29
N GLY A 51 8.28 9.09 18.85
CA GLY A 51 7.21 9.99 19.29
C GLY A 51 6.26 10.44 18.17
N GLU A 52 6.74 10.56 16.93
CA GLU A 52 5.91 10.93 15.78
C GLU A 52 4.91 9.82 15.45
N VAL A 53 5.35 8.57 15.46
CA VAL A 53 4.48 7.39 15.24
C VAL A 53 3.39 7.31 16.32
N ALA A 54 3.74 7.62 17.56
CA ALA A 54 2.77 7.69 18.66
C ALA A 54 1.78 8.86 18.48
N ALA A 55 2.23 10.01 17.97
CA ALA A 55 1.37 11.15 17.66
C ALA A 55 0.39 10.82 16.51
N ILE A 56 0.89 10.27 15.41
CA ILE A 56 0.08 9.77 14.29
C ILE A 56 -0.96 8.78 14.79
N SER A 57 -0.56 7.80 15.59
CA SER A 57 -1.45 6.75 16.11
C SER A 57 -2.66 7.30 16.90
N ARG A 58 -2.49 8.43 17.59
CA ARG A 58 -3.57 9.09 18.35
C ARG A 58 -4.46 9.97 17.47
N ARG A 59 -3.86 10.64 16.48
CA ARG A 59 -4.55 11.57 15.59
C ARG A 59 -5.31 10.85 14.48
N ILE A 60 -4.72 9.86 13.83
CA ILE A 60 -5.28 9.19 12.64
C ILE A 60 -6.65 8.53 12.91
N ILE A 61 -6.91 8.10 14.15
CA ILE A 61 -8.17 7.45 14.55
C ILE A 61 -9.34 8.42 14.80
N GLN A 62 -9.10 9.73 14.75
CA GLN A 62 -10.17 10.70 14.97
C GLN A 62 -11.18 10.64 13.80
N PRO A 63 -12.49 10.75 14.05
CA PRO A 63 -13.50 10.66 12.99
C PRO A 63 -13.30 11.64 11.83
N ALA A 64 -12.73 12.81 12.10
CA ALA A 64 -12.41 13.82 11.09
C ALA A 64 -11.35 13.36 10.07
N ASN A 65 -10.60 12.31 10.38
CA ASN A 65 -9.53 11.75 9.55
C ASN A 65 -9.98 10.51 8.76
N LEU A 66 -11.29 10.22 8.78
CA LEU A 66 -11.91 9.26 7.90
C LEU A 66 -11.94 9.84 6.48
N TYR A 67 -11.09 9.31 5.61
CA TYR A 67 -10.90 9.80 4.25
C TYR A 67 -11.58 8.84 3.27
N ARG A 68 -12.34 9.37 2.30
CA ARG A 68 -13.03 8.60 1.25
C ARG A 68 -12.37 8.83 -0.11
N PRO A 69 -11.21 8.23 -0.37
CA PRO A 69 -10.51 8.42 -1.63
C PRO A 69 -10.99 7.46 -2.71
N ASN A 70 -10.69 7.80 -3.96
CA ASN A 70 -10.43 6.78 -4.97
C ASN A 70 -8.94 6.42 -4.98
N VAL A 71 -8.56 5.38 -5.73
CA VAL A 71 -7.17 4.92 -5.79
C VAL A 71 -6.19 6.05 -6.18
N GLU A 72 -6.55 6.90 -7.14
CA GLU A 72 -5.69 8.01 -7.57
C GLU A 72 -5.50 9.08 -6.48
N THR A 73 -6.57 9.49 -5.79
CA THR A 73 -6.46 10.50 -4.73
C THR A 73 -5.71 9.97 -3.52
N LEU A 74 -5.84 8.67 -3.23
CA LEU A 74 -5.02 8.01 -2.21
C LEU A 74 -3.55 7.97 -2.60
N ALA A 75 -3.23 7.61 -3.85
CA ALA A 75 -1.86 7.61 -4.36
C ALA A 75 -1.23 9.01 -4.30
N LYS A 76 -1.98 10.06 -4.68
CA LYS A 76 -1.55 11.46 -4.53
C LYS A 76 -1.22 11.79 -3.07
N ALA A 77 -2.09 11.43 -2.12
CA ALA A 77 -1.83 11.67 -0.71
C ALA A 77 -0.56 10.94 -0.22
N ILE A 78 -0.39 9.67 -0.57
CA ILE A 78 0.82 8.90 -0.21
C ILE A 78 2.08 9.57 -0.80
N SER A 79 2.01 10.06 -2.04
CA SER A 79 3.12 10.75 -2.72
C SER A 79 3.47 12.11 -2.12
N CYS A 80 2.57 12.68 -1.30
CA CYS A 80 2.80 13.88 -0.51
C CYS A 80 3.36 13.57 0.89
N GLY A 81 3.55 12.30 1.24
CA GLY A 81 4.05 11.88 2.54
C GLY A 81 2.98 11.70 3.62
N TYR A 82 1.69 11.62 3.27
CA TYR A 82 0.64 11.34 4.24
C TYR A 82 0.65 9.86 4.66
N THR A 83 0.38 9.62 5.95
CA THR A 83 0.28 8.25 6.49
C THR A 83 -1.14 7.73 6.37
N VAL A 84 -1.29 6.48 5.95
CA VAL A 84 -2.59 5.81 5.81
C VAL A 84 -2.66 4.56 6.71
N CYS A 85 -3.85 4.27 7.22
CA CYS A 85 -4.21 2.98 7.79
C CYS A 85 -5.39 2.43 6.99
N GLY A 86 -5.22 1.26 6.39
CA GLY A 86 -6.26 0.60 5.61
C GLY A 86 -7.46 0.18 6.47
N GLY A 87 -7.20 -0.26 7.69
CA GLY A 87 -8.22 -0.61 8.66
C GLY A 87 -8.82 0.58 9.38
N ILE A 88 -10.15 0.58 9.44
CA ILE A 88 -10.93 1.51 10.25
C ILE A 88 -10.94 0.95 11.68
N CYS A 89 -10.29 1.67 12.58
CA CYS A 89 -10.36 1.38 14.02
C CYS A 89 -11.13 2.50 14.75
N VAL A 90 -12.03 2.12 15.66
CA VAL A 90 -12.83 3.07 16.45
C VAL A 90 -12.30 3.15 17.88
N GLY A 91 -12.04 4.38 18.35
CA GLY A 91 -11.60 4.66 19.72
C GLY A 91 -10.11 4.43 19.99
N LYS A 92 -9.54 3.33 19.49
CA LYS A 92 -8.10 3.04 19.61
C LYS A 92 -7.58 2.33 18.35
N ARG A 93 -6.33 2.62 17.94
CA ARG A 93 -5.65 1.88 16.87
C ARG A 93 -5.16 0.52 17.38
N SER A 94 -6.06 -0.46 17.48
CA SER A 94 -5.75 -1.84 17.86
C SER A 94 -6.58 -2.84 17.03
N PRO A 95 -6.12 -4.09 16.89
CA PRO A 95 -6.91 -5.13 16.21
C PRO A 95 -8.31 -5.32 16.82
N ASN A 96 -8.44 -5.23 18.15
CA ASN A 96 -9.73 -5.37 18.84
C ASN A 96 -10.72 -4.21 18.57
N CYS A 97 -10.22 -3.08 18.09
CA CYS A 97 -11.02 -1.91 17.76
C CYS A 97 -11.25 -1.78 16.25
N TRP A 98 -10.71 -2.69 15.45
CA TRP A 98 -10.94 -2.76 14.02
C TRP A 98 -12.43 -3.03 13.71
N LYS A 99 -12.94 -2.42 12.65
CA LYS A 99 -14.33 -2.51 12.22
C LYS A 99 -14.45 -3.00 10.79
N SER A 100 -13.66 -2.45 9.90
CA SER A 100 -13.67 -2.85 8.50
C SER A 100 -12.43 -2.37 7.76
N GLN A 101 -12.18 -2.94 6.59
CA GLN A 101 -11.23 -2.43 5.60
C GLN A 101 -11.53 -2.94 4.20
N GLN A 102 -11.05 -2.21 3.19
CA GLN A 102 -11.10 -2.63 1.79
C GLN A 102 -9.71 -2.74 1.16
N VAL A 103 -8.69 -2.18 1.80
CA VAL A 103 -7.31 -2.19 1.32
C VAL A 103 -6.37 -2.84 2.33
N TRP A 104 -5.43 -3.63 1.82
CA TRP A 104 -4.34 -4.26 2.56
C TRP A 104 -3.04 -3.77 1.94
N CYS A 105 -2.02 -3.59 2.74
CA CYS A 105 -0.71 -3.21 2.25
C CYS A 105 0.34 -4.12 2.86
N ILE A 106 1.29 -4.56 2.05
CA ILE A 106 2.46 -5.32 2.49
C ILE A 106 3.69 -4.43 2.37
N ASP A 107 4.65 -4.64 3.27
CA ASP A 107 5.92 -3.90 3.35
C ASP A 107 7.04 -4.90 3.08
N ILE A 108 7.88 -4.62 2.09
CA ILE A 108 9.03 -5.45 1.71
C ILE A 108 10.27 -4.58 1.86
N ASP A 109 11.12 -4.93 2.82
CA ASP A 109 12.34 -4.19 3.14
C ASP A 109 13.60 -4.77 2.47
N ASN A 110 13.53 -6.00 1.93
CA ASN A 110 14.65 -6.76 1.37
C ASN A 110 15.91 -6.82 2.25
N ASP A 111 15.74 -6.72 3.56
CA ASP A 111 16.84 -6.62 4.53
C ASP A 111 17.43 -8.00 4.92
N ALA A 112 18.39 -7.99 5.84
CA ALA A 112 18.99 -9.21 6.37
C ALA A 112 17.96 -10.19 6.94
N ALA A 113 16.88 -9.70 7.57
CA ALA A 113 15.82 -10.54 8.10
C ALA A 113 15.04 -11.28 6.99
N THR A 114 15.04 -10.77 5.77
CA THR A 114 14.49 -11.48 4.60
C THR A 114 15.35 -12.70 4.26
N LYS A 115 16.67 -12.52 4.21
CA LYS A 115 17.64 -13.61 3.96
C LYS A 115 17.66 -14.64 5.09
N GLU A 116 17.59 -14.19 6.35
CA GLU A 116 17.53 -15.08 7.53
C GLU A 116 16.29 -15.98 7.53
N ARG A 117 15.18 -15.51 6.94
CA ARG A 117 13.96 -16.33 6.72
C ARG A 117 14.08 -17.28 5.53
N GLY A 118 15.21 -17.28 4.82
CA GLY A 118 15.49 -18.17 3.70
C GLY A 118 15.03 -17.65 2.33
N TYR A 119 14.78 -16.35 2.19
CA TYR A 119 14.32 -15.74 0.95
C TYR A 119 15.35 -14.78 0.37
N ASP A 120 15.52 -14.84 -0.95
CA ASP A 120 16.32 -13.84 -1.66
C ASP A 120 15.57 -12.49 -1.71
N PRO A 121 16.30 -11.35 -1.75
CA PRO A 121 15.71 -10.05 -2.01
C PRO A 121 14.83 -10.07 -3.26
N LEU A 122 13.60 -9.56 -3.15
CA LEU A 122 12.65 -9.47 -4.24
C LEU A 122 12.70 -8.05 -4.83
N PRO A 123 13.17 -7.84 -6.07
CA PRO A 123 13.15 -6.52 -6.69
C PRO A 123 11.72 -5.98 -6.84
N TYR A 124 11.55 -4.67 -6.66
CA TYR A 124 10.27 -3.96 -6.73
C TYR A 124 9.50 -4.28 -8.02
N THR A 125 10.19 -4.20 -9.17
CA THR A 125 9.59 -4.49 -10.47
C THR A 125 9.10 -5.92 -10.57
N GLU A 126 9.86 -6.90 -10.05
CA GLU A 126 9.44 -8.30 -10.06
C GLU A 126 8.29 -8.56 -9.09
N ALA A 127 8.23 -7.86 -7.95
CA ALA A 127 7.09 -7.94 -7.04
C ALA A 127 5.79 -7.43 -7.69
N VAL A 128 5.88 -6.30 -8.40
CA VAL A 128 4.75 -5.76 -9.18
C VAL A 128 4.34 -6.74 -10.30
N LEU A 129 5.29 -7.28 -11.05
CA LEU A 129 5.00 -8.29 -12.08
C LEU A 129 4.40 -9.58 -11.50
N ARG A 130 4.83 -10.00 -10.31
CA ARG A 130 4.25 -11.14 -9.58
C ARG A 130 2.77 -10.90 -9.31
N ALA A 131 2.39 -9.70 -8.84
CA ALA A 131 0.99 -9.34 -8.65
C ALA A 131 0.19 -9.51 -9.94
N PHE A 132 0.72 -9.01 -11.06
CA PHE A 132 0.04 -9.08 -12.35
C PHE A 132 -0.10 -10.51 -12.88
N ARG A 133 0.98 -11.31 -12.82
CA ARG A 133 0.96 -12.72 -13.25
C ARG A 133 0.01 -13.57 -12.40
N ALA A 134 -0.10 -13.27 -11.11
CA ALA A 134 -1.00 -13.95 -10.17
C ALA A 134 -2.43 -13.35 -10.16
N ASN A 135 -2.72 -12.38 -11.01
CA ASN A 135 -3.99 -11.66 -11.06
C ASN A 135 -4.44 -11.09 -9.70
N LEU A 136 -3.48 -10.63 -8.89
CA LEU A 136 -3.78 -9.99 -7.62
C LEU A 136 -4.31 -8.56 -7.85
N PRO A 137 -5.23 -8.08 -7.00
CA PRO A 137 -5.85 -6.78 -7.16
C PRO A 137 -4.96 -5.65 -6.62
N LEU A 138 -3.75 -5.54 -7.15
CA LEU A 138 -2.79 -4.48 -6.86
C LEU A 138 -3.33 -3.14 -7.37
N VAL A 139 -3.42 -2.14 -6.49
CA VAL A 139 -3.96 -0.81 -6.82
C VAL A 139 -2.97 0.31 -6.61
N ILE A 140 -2.02 0.19 -5.66
CA ILE A 140 -0.97 1.19 -5.43
C ILE A 140 0.35 0.49 -5.14
N SER A 141 1.45 0.98 -5.69
CA SER A 141 2.79 0.56 -5.29
C SER A 141 3.75 1.74 -5.21
N TYR A 142 4.71 1.68 -4.28
CA TYR A 142 5.67 2.77 -4.10
C TYR A 142 6.89 2.36 -3.29
N LEU A 143 8.01 3.04 -3.52
CA LEU A 143 9.20 2.94 -2.68
C LEU A 143 9.00 3.73 -1.39
N THR A 144 9.48 3.21 -0.26
CA THR A 144 9.40 3.89 1.03
C THR A 144 10.46 5.00 1.16
N PHE A 145 10.30 5.88 2.16
CA PHE A 145 11.30 6.90 2.51
C PHE A 145 12.72 6.34 2.73
N SER A 146 12.83 5.11 3.24
CA SER A 146 14.13 4.48 3.54
C SER A 146 14.71 3.73 2.35
N SER A 147 14.00 3.67 1.23
CA SER A 147 14.48 3.04 0.01
C SER A 147 15.55 3.92 -0.64
N SER A 148 16.63 3.29 -1.11
CA SER A 148 17.64 3.95 -1.93
C SER A 148 17.48 3.47 -3.38
N PRO A 149 16.69 4.17 -4.21
CA PRO A 149 16.55 3.86 -5.62
C PRO A 149 17.83 4.31 -6.34
N ASP A 150 18.80 3.40 -6.38
CA ASP A 150 19.95 3.50 -7.25
C ASP A 150 19.87 2.31 -8.22
N PRO A 151 19.78 2.54 -9.54
CA PRO A 151 19.66 1.47 -10.54
C PRO A 151 20.88 0.53 -10.57
N TYR A 152 21.98 0.92 -9.92
CA TYR A 152 23.18 0.10 -9.76
C TYR A 152 23.29 -0.52 -8.37
N ALA A 153 22.40 -0.17 -7.44
CA ALA A 153 22.39 -0.77 -6.12
C ALA A 153 21.77 -2.18 -6.16
N PRO A 154 22.17 -3.08 -5.26
CA PRO A 154 21.59 -4.41 -5.19
C PRO A 154 20.13 -4.34 -4.73
N ALA A 155 19.34 -5.37 -5.05
CA ALA A 155 17.93 -5.43 -4.69
C ALA A 155 17.65 -5.34 -3.17
N ASP A 156 18.65 -5.61 -2.33
CA ASP A 156 18.56 -5.44 -0.86
C ASP A 156 18.62 -3.98 -0.37
N SER A 157 18.77 -3.01 -1.28
CA SER A 157 18.57 -1.59 -0.98
C SER A 157 17.15 -1.09 -1.26
N GLU A 158 16.32 -1.89 -1.94
CA GLU A 158 14.95 -1.53 -2.27
C GLU A 158 14.01 -1.84 -1.12
N ARG A 159 13.27 -0.82 -0.69
CA ARG A 159 12.22 -0.95 0.32
C ARG A 159 10.93 -0.40 -0.23
N TYR A 160 9.87 -1.17 -0.25
CA TYR A 160 8.66 -0.78 -0.97
C TYR A 160 7.41 -1.40 -0.39
N ARG A 161 6.28 -0.83 -0.83
CA ARG A 161 4.95 -1.21 -0.39
C ARG A 161 4.07 -1.50 -1.58
N LEU A 162 3.29 -2.56 -1.45
CA LEU A 162 2.27 -2.96 -2.41
C LEU A 162 0.91 -2.95 -1.70
N MET A 163 -0.04 -2.18 -2.23
CA MET A 163 -1.38 -2.06 -1.70
C MET A 163 -2.39 -2.76 -2.61
N PHE A 164 -3.14 -3.67 -2.03
CA PHE A 164 -4.15 -4.49 -2.68
C PHE A 164 -5.54 -4.11 -2.20
N ARG A 165 -6.53 -4.24 -3.07
CA ARG A 165 -7.92 -3.88 -2.78
C ARG A 165 -8.87 -5.06 -2.98
N ARG A 166 -9.84 -5.23 -2.08
CA ARG A 166 -11.00 -6.11 -2.32
C ARG A 166 -12.18 -5.35 -2.96
N GLY A 167 -13.05 -6.07 -3.67
CA GLY A 167 -14.25 -5.45 -4.28
C GLY A 167 -15.26 -4.91 -3.31
N THR A 168 -15.35 -5.54 -2.16
CA THR A 168 -16.26 -5.15 -1.10
C THR A 168 -15.50 -4.85 0.18
N GLU A 169 -16.14 -4.05 1.02
CA GLU A 169 -15.72 -3.91 2.41
C GLU A 169 -15.63 -5.29 3.06
N THR A 170 -14.59 -5.51 3.86
CA THR A 170 -14.48 -6.67 4.74
C THR A 170 -14.63 -6.19 6.17
N SER A 171 -15.65 -6.72 6.86
CA SER A 171 -15.95 -6.41 8.27
C SER A 171 -15.88 -7.66 9.15
N ASP A 172 -15.71 -8.84 8.54
CA ASP A 172 -15.42 -10.08 9.23
C ASP A 172 -13.90 -10.17 9.54
N PRO A 173 -13.49 -10.29 10.82
CA PRO A 173 -12.09 -10.38 11.18
C PRO A 173 -11.36 -11.63 10.64
N GLU A 174 -12.04 -12.77 10.54
CA GLU A 174 -11.46 -14.01 10.03
C GLU A 174 -11.22 -13.91 8.52
N GLU A 175 -12.18 -13.33 7.80
CA GLU A 175 -12.04 -13.06 6.36
C GLU A 175 -10.90 -12.06 6.10
N ALA A 176 -10.81 -11.00 6.91
CA ALA A 176 -9.73 -10.01 6.81
C ALA A 176 -8.35 -10.60 7.09
N ALA A 177 -8.26 -11.49 8.09
CA ALA A 177 -7.04 -12.22 8.41
C ALA A 177 -6.67 -13.22 7.32
N ALA A 178 -7.63 -13.97 6.77
CA ALA A 178 -7.42 -14.91 5.68
C ALA A 178 -6.89 -14.22 4.42
N PHE A 179 -7.46 -13.07 4.05
CA PHE A 179 -6.96 -12.29 2.92
C PHE A 179 -5.54 -11.77 3.15
N GLY A 180 -5.27 -11.21 4.34
CA GLY A 180 -3.91 -10.78 4.72
C GLY A 180 -2.90 -11.93 4.69
N ALA A 181 -3.28 -13.11 5.19
CA ALA A 181 -2.45 -14.31 5.18
C ALA A 181 -2.20 -14.82 3.75
N ALA A 182 -3.19 -14.77 2.87
CA ALA A 182 -3.03 -15.15 1.47
C ALA A 182 -2.04 -14.22 0.72
N LEU A 183 -2.07 -12.91 1.02
CA LEU A 183 -1.08 -11.97 0.50
C LEU A 183 0.33 -12.31 1.01
N LEU A 184 0.49 -12.56 2.31
CA LEU A 184 1.80 -12.94 2.87
C LEU A 184 2.30 -14.31 2.37
N ALA A 185 1.40 -15.24 2.07
CA ALA A 185 1.76 -16.51 1.44
C ALA A 185 2.24 -16.30 0.00
N THR A 186 1.73 -15.29 -0.70
CA THR A 186 2.16 -14.93 -2.07
C THR A 186 3.45 -14.10 -2.08
N TYR A 187 3.70 -13.35 -1.01
CA TYR A 187 4.90 -12.54 -0.77
C TYR A 187 5.57 -12.97 0.53
N PRO A 188 6.16 -14.17 0.58
CA PRO A 188 6.86 -14.61 1.79
C PRO A 188 8.02 -13.67 2.17
N GLU A 189 8.55 -12.90 1.23
CA GLU A 189 9.59 -11.89 1.44
C GLU A 189 9.10 -10.67 2.26
N ALA A 190 7.79 -10.42 2.33
CA ALA A 190 7.23 -9.29 3.07
C ALA A 190 7.45 -9.41 4.60
N ASP A 191 7.43 -8.27 5.29
CA ASP A 191 7.34 -8.19 6.75
C ASP A 191 6.03 -8.86 7.21
N GLN A 192 6.17 -9.95 7.95
CA GLN A 192 5.04 -10.78 8.40
C GLN A 192 4.13 -10.04 9.40
N SER A 193 4.58 -8.93 9.99
CA SER A 193 3.76 -8.09 10.86
C SER A 193 2.82 -7.13 10.11
N THR A 194 2.89 -7.08 8.77
CA THR A 194 2.06 -6.19 7.94
C THR A 194 0.63 -6.64 7.78
N ALA A 195 0.30 -7.91 8.06
CA ALA A 195 -1.06 -8.43 8.04
C ALA A 195 -1.95 -7.87 9.18
N GLN A 196 -1.40 -7.13 10.13
CA GLN A 196 -2.19 -6.49 11.19
C GLN A 196 -3.12 -5.42 10.61
N SER A 197 -4.41 -5.55 10.88
CA SER A 197 -5.45 -4.68 10.32
C SER A 197 -5.34 -3.21 10.75
N ASN A 198 -4.64 -2.91 11.84
CA ASN A 198 -4.42 -1.56 12.35
C ASN A 198 -3.05 -0.97 11.96
N ARG A 199 -2.34 -1.57 10.99
CA ARG A 199 -0.99 -1.16 10.59
C ARG A 199 -1.00 0.22 9.92
N LEU A 200 0.00 1.03 10.27
CA LEU A 200 0.27 2.31 9.61
C LEU A 200 1.20 2.08 8.43
N PHE A 201 0.84 2.66 7.30
CA PHE A 201 1.67 2.72 6.11
C PHE A 201 2.03 4.18 5.85
N PHE A 202 3.29 4.51 6.08
CA PHE A 202 3.76 5.87 5.85
C PHE A 202 3.74 6.18 4.35
N GLY A 203 3.55 7.46 4.03
CA GLY A 203 3.74 7.97 2.69
C GLY A 203 5.19 7.86 2.23
N THR A 204 5.54 8.64 1.22
CA THR A 204 6.91 8.67 0.70
C THR A 204 7.24 10.03 0.09
N ASP A 205 8.53 10.27 -0.11
CA ASP A 205 9.11 11.35 -0.91
C ASP A 205 9.57 10.85 -2.29
N LYS A 206 9.13 9.65 -2.69
CA LYS A 206 9.39 9.02 -3.99
C LYS A 206 8.11 8.97 -4.84
N GLU A 207 8.24 8.41 -6.03
CA GLU A 207 7.12 8.14 -6.92
C GLU A 207 6.15 7.11 -6.30
N VAL A 208 4.85 7.35 -6.50
CA VAL A 208 3.76 6.43 -6.17
C VAL A 208 2.98 6.12 -7.43
N ILE A 209 2.80 4.84 -7.74
CA ILE A 209 2.06 4.39 -8.92
C ILE A 209 0.68 3.91 -8.48
N ALA A 210 -0.36 4.49 -9.08
CA ALA A 210 -1.72 4.00 -9.02
C ALA A 210 -1.96 3.07 -10.24
N TRP A 211 -2.28 1.81 -9.98
CA TRP A 211 -2.54 0.82 -11.04
C TRP A 211 -4.02 0.77 -11.37
N ASN A 212 -4.35 0.79 -12.67
CA ASN A 212 -5.71 0.60 -13.13
C ASN A 212 -5.93 -0.88 -13.42
N ARG A 213 -6.43 -1.61 -12.42
CA ARG A 213 -6.95 -2.95 -12.66
C ARG A 213 -8.38 -3.07 -12.15
N PRO A 214 -9.33 -3.47 -13.02
CA PRO A 214 -10.63 -3.89 -12.56
C PRO A 214 -10.46 -5.15 -11.71
N LEU A 215 -11.37 -5.34 -10.77
CA LEU A 215 -11.47 -6.60 -10.07
C LEU A 215 -12.07 -7.61 -11.06
N VAL A 216 -11.30 -8.65 -11.35
CA VAL A 216 -11.75 -9.77 -12.16
C VAL A 216 -12.67 -10.66 -11.32
#